data_AF-A9DFA4-F1
#
_entry.id   AF-A9DFA4-F1
#
_cell.length_a   1.000
_cell.length_b   1.000
_cell.length_c   1.000
_cell.angle_alpha   90.00
_cell.angle_beta   90.00
_cell.angle_gamma   90.00
#
_symmetry.space_group_name_H-M   'P 1'
#
loop_
_entity.id
_entity.type
_entity.pdbx_description
1 polymer ?
#
loop_
_entity_poly.entity_id
_entity_poly.type
_entity_poly.pdbx_seq_one_letter_code
_entity_poly.pdbx_strand_id
1 'polypeptide(L)'
;MFIGIHANKLLALMEDKMYLLKNIKLGLFVSVLITLSGCGGVDKGSFTDQQICIATVATTMGRNASIIKIDSIKSNVIYLSYNRQDDGKHWAYRCKLDGNKAIWASDTGRWRTGEYDSRITFSVSGNKINISEKYSDGSGDVKSYSLSQLGG
;
A
#
# COMPACT_ATOMS: atom_id res chain seq x y z
N MET A 1 2.75 -74.88 27.30
CA MET A 1 3.58 -73.86 27.98
C MET A 1 3.89 -72.80 26.92
N PHE A 2 3.09 -71.72 26.89
CA PHE A 2 3.09 -70.72 25.82
C PHE A 2 3.77 -69.43 26.31
N ILE A 3 4.96 -69.14 25.81
CA ILE A 3 5.62 -67.82 25.93
C ILE A 3 5.93 -67.39 24.49
N GLY A 4 5.11 -66.50 23.90
CA GLY A 4 5.31 -66.15 22.48
C GLY A 4 4.49 -65.01 21.88
N ILE A 5 3.75 -64.20 22.66
CA ILE A 5 2.84 -63.19 22.06
C ILE A 5 3.23 -61.72 22.38
N HIS A 6 4.19 -61.44 23.26
CA HIS A 6 4.50 -60.05 23.65
C HIS A 6 5.67 -59.37 22.91
N ALA A 7 6.41 -60.05 22.02
CA ALA A 7 7.56 -59.43 21.33
C ALA A 7 7.21 -58.75 19.98
N ASN A 8 6.12 -59.15 19.31
CA ASN A 8 5.84 -58.68 17.95
C ASN A 8 5.21 -57.29 17.84
N LYS A 9 4.68 -56.71 18.92
CA LYS A 9 4.09 -55.36 18.88
C LYS A 9 5.13 -54.25 19.03
N LEU A 10 6.30 -54.57 19.61
CA LEU A 10 7.40 -53.62 19.80
C LEU A 10 8.25 -53.46 18.52
N LEU A 11 8.42 -54.54 17.75
CA LEU A 11 9.15 -54.53 16.46
C LEU A 11 8.44 -53.69 15.39
N ALA A 12 7.10 -53.77 15.29
CA ALA A 12 6.34 -52.95 14.33
C ALA A 12 6.40 -51.44 14.61
N LEU A 13 6.47 -51.03 15.89
CA LEU A 13 6.62 -49.63 16.28
C LEU A 13 8.05 -49.08 16.09
N MET A 14 9.05 -49.95 15.99
CA MET A 14 10.44 -49.57 15.71
C MET A 14 10.70 -49.40 14.20
N GLU A 15 10.03 -50.17 13.35
CA GLU A 15 10.20 -50.09 11.89
C GLU A 15 9.59 -48.81 11.30
N ASP A 16 8.47 -48.31 11.83
CA ASP A 16 7.84 -47.06 11.37
C ASP A 16 8.66 -45.80 11.69
N LYS A 17 9.35 -45.77 12.84
CA LYS A 17 10.18 -44.61 13.22
C LYS A 17 11.50 -44.55 12.42
N MET A 18 11.95 -45.68 11.88
CA MET A 18 13.16 -45.75 11.06
C MET A 18 12.95 -45.26 9.62
N TYR A 19 11.70 -45.22 9.14
CA TYR A 19 11.33 -44.62 7.84
C TYR A 19 11.25 -43.09 7.88
N LEU A 20 10.88 -42.50 9.03
CA LEU A 20 10.74 -41.05 9.18
C LEU A 20 12.07 -40.27 9.23
N LEU A 21 13.19 -40.95 9.50
CA LEU A 21 14.52 -40.31 9.60
C LEU A 21 15.34 -40.36 8.31
N LYS A 22 14.91 -41.09 7.28
CA LYS A 22 15.68 -41.27 6.03
C LYS A 22 15.46 -40.19 4.95
N ASN A 23 14.55 -39.25 5.16
CA ASN A 23 14.28 -38.17 4.18
C ASN A 23 14.69 -36.77 4.65
N ILE A 24 15.42 -36.65 5.76
CA ILE A 24 16.11 -35.41 6.10
C ILE A 24 17.45 -35.44 5.37
N LYS A 25 17.44 -35.08 4.08
CA LYS A 25 18.67 -34.64 3.43
C LYS A 25 19.12 -33.40 4.16
N LEU A 26 20.08 -33.60 5.06
CA LEU A 26 20.92 -32.60 5.70
C LEU A 26 21.73 -31.90 4.61
N GLY A 27 21.06 -31.04 3.84
CA GLY A 27 21.66 -30.09 2.93
C GLY A 27 21.90 -28.81 3.70
N LEU A 28 23.12 -28.66 4.22
CA LEU A 28 23.66 -27.37 4.63
C LEU A 28 23.70 -26.48 3.36
N PHE A 29 22.69 -25.66 3.14
CA PHE A 29 22.71 -24.62 2.11
C PHE A 29 22.23 -23.32 2.72
N VAL A 30 23.23 -22.54 3.12
CA VAL A 30 23.29 -21.09 3.28
C VAL A 30 21.91 -20.44 3.48
N SER A 31 21.65 -20.04 4.73
CA SER A 31 20.71 -18.98 5.04
C SER A 31 21.07 -17.75 4.22
N VAL A 32 20.47 -17.62 3.04
CA VAL A 32 20.47 -16.38 2.27
C VAL A 32 19.69 -15.40 3.10
N LEU A 33 20.41 -14.57 3.85
CA LEU A 33 19.95 -13.28 4.31
C LEU A 33 19.58 -12.49 3.05
N ILE A 34 18.32 -12.56 2.64
CA ILE A 34 17.75 -11.64 1.67
C ILE A 34 17.66 -10.29 2.41
N THR A 35 18.78 -9.57 2.48
CA THR A 35 18.77 -8.15 2.79
C THR A 35 18.21 -7.43 1.58
N LEU A 36 16.88 -7.41 1.46
CA LEU A 36 16.19 -6.43 0.62
C LEU A 36 16.29 -5.06 1.33
N SER A 37 17.52 -4.53 1.41
CA SER A 37 17.74 -3.09 1.50
C SER A 37 17.53 -2.50 0.11
N GLY A 38 16.34 -2.75 -0.45
CA GLY A 38 15.89 -2.09 -1.66
C GLY A 38 15.42 -0.71 -1.25
N CYS A 39 16.28 0.29 -1.38
CA CYS A 39 15.87 1.67 -1.53
C CYS A 39 15.21 1.81 -2.92
N GLY A 40 14.13 1.05 -3.16
CA GLY A 40 13.39 1.07 -4.41
C GLY A 40 12.54 2.33 -4.42
N GLY A 41 12.94 3.32 -5.21
CA GLY A 41 12.09 4.46 -5.51
C GLY A 41 10.76 3.94 -6.07
N VAL A 42 9.65 4.52 -5.62
CA VAL A 42 8.33 4.18 -6.14
C VAL A 42 8.20 4.74 -7.55
N ASP A 43 7.82 3.88 -8.50
CA ASP A 43 7.58 4.29 -9.88
C ASP A 43 6.33 5.18 -9.96
N LYS A 44 6.56 6.45 -10.33
CA LYS A 44 5.54 7.46 -10.57
C LYS A 44 5.26 7.64 -12.06
N GLY A 45 5.92 6.88 -12.93
CA GLY A 45 5.87 7.05 -14.38
C GLY A 45 6.09 8.51 -14.78
N SER A 46 5.21 9.04 -15.61
CA SER A 46 5.22 10.44 -16.05
C SER A 46 4.49 11.41 -15.12
N PHE A 47 3.97 10.95 -13.97
CA PHE A 47 3.18 11.79 -13.07
C PHE A 47 4.06 12.54 -12.07
N THR A 48 3.75 13.81 -11.87
CA THR A 48 4.39 14.67 -10.86
C THR A 48 3.72 14.51 -9.49
N ASP A 49 4.44 14.87 -8.42
CA ASP A 49 3.89 14.84 -7.06
C ASP A 49 2.63 15.74 -6.93
N GLN A 50 2.61 16.86 -7.65
CA GLN A 50 1.48 17.76 -7.76
C GLN A 50 0.25 17.06 -8.34
N GLN A 51 0.43 16.34 -9.44
CA GLN A 51 -0.64 15.58 -10.09
C GLN A 51 -1.15 14.45 -9.19
N ILE A 52 -0.25 13.75 -8.50
CA ILE A 52 -0.61 12.72 -7.51
C ILE A 52 -1.45 13.34 -6.39
N CYS A 53 -1.05 14.51 -5.87
CA CYS A 53 -1.78 15.21 -4.82
C CYS A 53 -3.14 15.77 -5.27
N ILE A 54 -3.25 16.27 -6.51
CA ILE A 54 -4.54 16.63 -7.12
C ILE A 54 -5.45 15.40 -7.17
N ALA A 55 -4.96 14.29 -7.73
CA ALA A 55 -5.71 13.05 -7.85
C ALA A 55 -6.15 12.49 -6.48
N THR A 56 -5.29 12.61 -5.47
CA THR A 56 -5.57 12.26 -4.07
C THR A 56 -6.76 13.06 -3.54
N VAL A 57 -6.71 14.39 -3.59
CA VAL A 57 -7.81 15.22 -3.07
C VAL A 57 -9.07 15.08 -3.90
N ALA A 58 -8.96 14.91 -5.22
CA ALA A 58 -10.09 14.62 -6.10
C ALA A 58 -10.81 13.33 -5.68
N THR A 59 -10.04 12.27 -5.39
CA THR A 59 -10.55 10.97 -4.95
C THR A 59 -11.24 11.09 -3.60
N THR A 60 -10.54 11.59 -2.58
CA THR A 60 -11.05 11.66 -1.20
C THR A 60 -12.24 12.60 -1.05
N MET A 61 -12.27 13.72 -1.77
CA MET A 61 -13.37 14.70 -1.68
C MET A 61 -14.53 14.40 -2.63
N GLY A 62 -14.38 13.41 -3.52
CA GLY A 62 -15.34 13.14 -4.60
C GLY A 62 -15.54 14.36 -5.49
N ARG A 63 -14.44 14.96 -5.94
CA ARG A 63 -14.45 16.18 -6.78
C ARG A 63 -13.71 15.95 -8.09
N ASN A 64 -14.06 16.75 -9.09
CA ASN A 64 -13.37 16.73 -10.37
C ASN A 64 -11.94 17.26 -10.17
N ALA A 65 -10.93 16.53 -10.66
CA ALA A 65 -9.53 16.94 -10.53
C ALA A 65 -9.24 18.30 -11.20
N SER A 66 -9.96 18.64 -12.27
CA SER A 66 -9.75 19.89 -13.03
C SER A 66 -10.07 21.18 -12.26
N ILE A 67 -10.84 21.12 -11.17
CA ILE A 67 -11.15 22.29 -10.35
C ILE A 67 -10.14 22.53 -9.22
N ILE A 68 -9.25 21.55 -8.99
CA ILE A 68 -8.25 21.60 -7.92
C ILE A 68 -7.01 22.32 -8.45
N LYS A 69 -6.56 23.32 -7.71
CA LYS A 69 -5.42 24.15 -8.05
C LYS A 69 -4.27 23.89 -7.09
N ILE A 70 -3.04 24.00 -7.60
CA ILE A 70 -1.85 24.07 -6.77
C ILE A 70 -1.63 25.53 -6.39
N ASP A 71 -1.62 25.83 -5.10
CA ASP A 71 -1.42 27.19 -4.58
C ASP A 71 0.06 27.47 -4.34
N SER A 72 0.78 26.50 -3.75
CA SER A 72 2.23 26.61 -3.53
C SER A 72 2.86 25.25 -3.19
N ILE A 73 4.19 25.19 -3.22
CA ILE A 73 4.98 24.03 -2.77
C ILE A 73 6.01 24.53 -1.77
N LYS A 74 6.01 23.98 -0.56
CA LYS A 74 6.94 24.35 0.52
C LYS A 74 7.37 23.10 1.28
N SER A 75 8.68 22.87 1.38
CA SER A 75 9.25 21.76 2.15
C SER A 75 8.63 20.39 1.78
N ASN A 76 8.50 20.11 0.49
CA ASN A 76 7.85 18.90 -0.06
C ASN A 76 6.37 18.71 0.30
N VAL A 77 5.73 19.77 0.81
CA VAL A 77 4.28 19.84 0.99
C VAL A 77 3.69 20.67 -0.15
N ILE A 78 2.69 20.09 -0.78
CA ILE A 78 1.92 20.68 -1.87
C ILE A 78 0.65 21.21 -1.26
N TYR A 79 0.43 22.51 -1.41
CA TYR A 79 -0.75 23.22 -0.95
C TYR A 79 -1.69 23.36 -2.14
N LEU A 80 -2.95 22.96 -1.93
CA LEU A 80 -3.95 22.92 -2.98
C LEU A 80 -5.30 23.37 -2.48
N SER A 81 -6.08 23.95 -3.38
CA SER A 81 -7.41 24.45 -3.07
C SER A 81 -8.39 24.28 -4.21
N TYR A 82 -9.68 24.37 -3.90
CA TYR A 82 -10.73 24.53 -4.90
C TYR A 82 -11.90 25.33 -4.34
N ASN A 83 -12.66 25.96 -5.23
CA ASN A 83 -13.98 26.52 -4.90
C ASN A 83 -15.04 25.50 -5.30
N ARG A 84 -15.84 25.04 -4.34
CA ARG A 84 -16.86 24.03 -4.61
C ARG A 84 -17.98 24.66 -5.43
N GLN A 85 -18.39 23.99 -6.51
CA GLN A 85 -19.32 24.56 -7.48
C GLN A 85 -20.76 24.69 -6.95
N ASP A 86 -21.15 23.86 -5.98
CA ASP A 86 -22.50 23.80 -5.42
C ASP A 86 -22.82 24.98 -4.50
N ASP A 87 -21.86 25.41 -3.67
CA ASP A 87 -22.06 26.44 -2.65
C ASP A 87 -20.97 27.52 -2.63
N GLY A 88 -20.07 27.52 -3.60
CA GLY A 88 -19.00 28.50 -3.77
C GLY A 88 -17.93 28.46 -2.67
N LYS A 89 -18.00 27.54 -1.71
CA LYS A 89 -17.07 27.52 -0.58
C LYS A 89 -15.66 27.17 -1.03
N HIS A 90 -14.71 27.91 -0.48
CA HIS A 90 -13.29 27.65 -0.65
C HIS A 90 -12.84 26.54 0.29
N TRP A 91 -12.14 25.55 -0.27
CA TRP A 91 -11.54 24.45 0.48
C TRP A 91 -10.05 24.40 0.20
N ALA A 92 -9.24 24.31 1.26
CA ALA A 92 -7.80 24.24 1.17
C ALA A 92 -7.26 22.99 1.88
N TYR A 93 -6.25 22.40 1.28
CA TYR A 93 -5.65 21.13 1.66
C TYR A 93 -4.12 21.19 1.53
N ARG A 94 -3.49 20.24 2.20
CA ARG A 94 -2.07 19.96 2.10
C ARG A 94 -1.89 18.50 1.75
N CYS A 95 -0.90 18.21 0.92
CA CYS A 95 -0.55 16.86 0.53
C CYS A 95 0.97 16.70 0.46
N LYS A 96 1.45 15.52 0.86
CA LYS A 96 2.85 15.11 0.72
C LYS A 96 2.90 13.62 0.41
N LEU A 97 3.99 13.19 -0.23
CA LEU A 97 4.19 11.78 -0.56
C LEU A 97 5.17 11.12 0.39
N ASP A 98 4.90 9.86 0.74
CA ASP A 98 5.77 8.98 1.51
C ASP A 98 5.80 7.61 0.82
N GLY A 99 6.83 7.37 0.00
CA GLY A 99 6.87 6.24 -0.92
C GLY A 99 5.69 6.28 -1.89
N ASN A 100 4.84 5.24 -1.85
CA ASN A 100 3.64 5.12 -2.67
C ASN A 100 2.37 5.62 -1.96
N LYS A 101 2.53 6.25 -0.78
CA LYS A 101 1.43 6.80 -0.01
C LYS A 101 1.29 8.28 -0.30
N ALA A 102 0.05 8.73 -0.42
CA ALA A 102 -0.29 10.15 -0.42
C ALA A 102 -0.91 10.49 0.94
N ILE A 103 -0.26 11.37 1.69
CA ILE A 103 -0.72 11.80 3.01
C ILE A 103 -1.29 13.20 2.86
N TRP A 104 -2.54 13.38 3.25
CA TRP A 104 -3.23 14.67 3.15
C TRP A 104 -3.66 15.22 4.50
N ALA A 105 -3.97 16.51 4.53
CA ALA A 105 -4.58 17.23 5.64
C ALA A 105 -5.47 18.36 5.09
N SER A 106 -6.41 18.85 5.89
CA SER A 106 -7.00 20.18 5.66
C SER A 106 -5.95 21.27 5.89
N ASP A 107 -6.26 22.51 5.51
CA ASP A 107 -5.36 23.66 5.64
C ASP A 107 -4.65 23.76 7.00
N THR A 108 -5.40 23.74 8.10
CA THR A 108 -4.85 23.84 9.46
C THR A 108 -4.96 22.56 10.28
N GLY A 109 -5.50 21.48 9.71
CA GLY A 109 -5.77 20.23 10.44
C GLY A 109 -4.54 19.37 10.72
N ARG A 110 -4.78 18.22 11.37
CA ARG A 110 -3.76 17.17 11.51
C ARG A 110 -3.57 16.40 10.19
N TRP A 111 -2.38 15.86 9.99
CA TRP A 111 -2.13 14.86 8.94
C TRP A 111 -2.99 13.61 9.18
N ARG A 112 -3.52 13.05 8.10
CA ARG A 112 -4.32 11.82 8.13
C ARG A 112 -3.40 10.60 8.15
N THR A 113 -2.89 10.26 9.34
CA THR A 113 -1.95 9.15 9.58
C THR A 113 -2.35 8.28 10.78
N GLY A 114 -3.49 8.57 11.42
CA GLY A 114 -4.01 7.80 12.54
C GLY A 114 -4.58 6.45 12.11
N GLU A 115 -4.79 5.56 13.08
CA GLU A 115 -5.27 4.19 12.84
C GLU A 115 -6.59 4.13 12.07
N TYR A 116 -7.50 5.07 12.34
CA TYR A 116 -8.82 5.16 11.71
C TYR A 116 -8.89 6.15 10.55
N ASP A 117 -7.76 6.78 10.19
CA ASP A 117 -7.73 7.58 8.96
C ASP A 117 -7.66 6.66 7.75
N SER A 118 -8.21 7.11 6.62
CA SER A 118 -8.07 6.39 5.37
C SER A 118 -6.60 6.33 4.94
N ARG A 119 -6.19 5.18 4.42
CA ARG A 119 -4.89 4.95 3.79
C ARG A 119 -5.03 5.21 2.31
N ILE A 120 -4.26 6.17 1.79
CA ILE A 120 -4.25 6.49 0.37
C ILE A 120 -2.92 6.06 -0.24
N THR A 121 -3.01 5.26 -1.29
CA THR A 121 -1.85 4.81 -2.08
C THR A 121 -2.06 5.12 -3.55
N PHE A 122 -0.97 5.22 -4.28
CA PHE A 122 -1.00 5.37 -5.73
C PHE A 122 -0.16 4.32 -6.45
N SER A 123 -0.56 4.01 -7.68
CA SER A 123 0.20 3.16 -8.60
C SER A 123 0.01 3.62 -10.04
N VAL A 124 1.02 3.41 -10.88
CA VAL A 124 0.97 3.75 -12.30
C VAL A 124 0.75 2.50 -13.12
N SER A 125 -0.15 2.59 -14.10
CA SER A 125 -0.41 1.55 -15.10
C SER A 125 -0.53 2.20 -16.46
N GLY A 126 0.51 2.06 -17.28
CA GLY A 126 0.62 2.75 -18.57
C GLY A 126 0.60 4.27 -18.40
N ASN A 127 -0.36 4.93 -19.06
CA ASN A 127 -0.54 6.38 -19.01
C ASN A 127 -1.56 6.86 -17.96
N LYS A 128 -1.94 5.98 -17.04
CA LYS A 128 -2.90 6.28 -15.97
C LYS A 128 -2.27 6.09 -14.60
N ILE A 129 -2.67 6.94 -13.67
CA ILE A 129 -2.43 6.77 -12.25
C ILE A 129 -3.70 6.29 -11.57
N ASN A 130 -3.57 5.29 -10.70
CA ASN A 130 -4.64 4.80 -9.85
C ASN A 130 -4.41 5.32 -8.44
N ILE A 131 -5.42 5.95 -7.84
CA ILE A 131 -5.47 6.34 -6.44
C ILE A 131 -6.41 5.39 -5.73
N SER A 132 -5.91 4.67 -4.73
CA SER A 132 -6.72 3.82 -3.87
C SER A 132 -6.82 4.44 -2.49
N GLU A 133 -8.04 4.70 -2.05
CA GLU A 133 -8.36 5.08 -0.68
C GLU A 133 -9.01 3.89 0.04
N LYS A 134 -8.47 3.53 1.22
CA LYS A 134 -8.98 2.40 2.03
C LYS A 134 -9.14 2.79 3.48
N TYR A 135 -10.30 2.49 4.06
CA TYR A 135 -10.63 2.69 5.46
C TYR A 135 -10.34 1.42 6.28
N SER A 136 -10.29 1.55 7.61
CA SER A 136 -9.96 0.46 8.53
C SER A 136 -11.00 -0.68 8.52
N ASP A 137 -12.23 -0.39 8.12
CA ASP A 137 -13.30 -1.37 7.93
C ASP A 137 -13.23 -2.10 6.57
N GLY A 138 -12.22 -1.80 5.75
CA GLY A 138 -12.01 -2.38 4.41
C GLY A 138 -12.78 -1.66 3.29
N SER A 139 -13.67 -0.73 3.63
CA SER A 139 -14.36 0.11 2.65
C SER A 139 -13.38 1.06 1.95
N GLY A 140 -13.81 1.63 0.83
CA GLY A 140 -13.01 2.59 0.07
C GLY A 140 -13.25 2.51 -1.42
N ASP A 141 -12.46 3.26 -2.18
CA ASP A 141 -12.63 3.42 -3.62
C ASP A 141 -11.26 3.41 -4.33
N VAL A 142 -11.30 3.17 -5.63
CA VAL A 142 -10.15 3.32 -6.53
C VAL A 142 -10.56 4.20 -7.70
N LYS A 143 -9.83 5.29 -7.92
CA LYS A 143 -10.04 6.20 -9.05
C LYS A 143 -8.80 6.23 -9.94
N SER A 144 -9.02 6.25 -11.25
CA SER A 144 -7.96 6.32 -12.24
C SER A 144 -8.00 7.65 -12.99
N TYR A 145 -6.83 8.24 -13.23
CA TYR A 145 -6.68 9.53 -13.92
C TYR A 145 -5.62 9.43 -15.02
N SER A 146 -5.87 10.03 -16.17
CA SER A 146 -4.84 10.33 -17.18
C SER A 146 -4.13 11.65 -16.86
N LEU A 147 -2.94 11.86 -17.45
CA LEU A 147 -2.22 13.14 -17.34
C LEU A 147 -3.10 14.35 -17.70
N SER A 148 -3.87 14.26 -18.80
CA SER A 148 -4.76 15.34 -19.26
C SER A 148 -5.84 15.72 -18.25
N GLN A 149 -6.27 14.80 -17.38
CA GLN A 149 -7.25 15.11 -16.33
C GLN A 149 -6.62 15.82 -15.13
N LEU A 150 -5.29 15.82 -15.04
CA LEU A 150 -4.51 16.38 -13.93
C LEU A 150 -3.71 17.62 -14.37
N GLY A 151 -4.09 18.26 -15.48
CA GLY A 151 -3.44 19.47 -16.00
C GLY A 151 -2.12 19.22 -16.74
N GLY A 152 -1.91 17.99 -17.23
CA GLY A 152 -0.83 17.66 -18.17
C GLY A 152 -1.16 17.93 -19.62
#